data_AF-A0A7C5WLY0-F1
#
_entry.id   AF-A0A7C5WLY0-F1
#
_cell.length_a   1.000
_cell.length_b   1.000
_cell.length_c   1.000
_cell.angle_alpha   90.00
_cell.angle_beta   90.00
_cell.angle_gamma   90.00
#
_symmetry.space_group_name_H-M   'P 1'
#
loop_
_entity.id
_entity.type
_entity.pdbx_description
1 polymer ?
#
loop_
_entity_poly.entity_id
_entity_poly.type
_entity_poly.pdbx_seq_one_letter_code
_entity_poly.pdbx_strand_id
1 'polypeptide(L)'
;MKKKTIIISALAAVGVLWGGWSLTGAFYLDEHEAIQKEASDLARRIEGFNAASEGLRADRKALRALASTMLGGDADIVEHWLRTLLSALAEREGLGEVVISHGRPSPVENPARRRGSGVNRTLRRVLSSQNDFYVIHARLQGVGTFEQTLRALAAVRGQPWIHRVEGFTISPRGKDREEFVLKVDLSTLFAPDLVKPDDPVPALQSPDSGASKRVASLVARDPFHLASPPAEEPAASPPVAVVPRPVSPVPSAYARWRVTGVVESLQGGGRVVEVMLARTDTGEMKTLRRGESLLDATLDDAAGESAFFVLDGKRVVVRTGQTLAEARPDESVHSAEHPSG
;
A
#
# COMPACT_ATOMS: atom_id res chain seq x y z
N MET A 1 -40.97 -108.22 29.15
CA MET A 1 -40.71 -107.66 27.80
C MET A 1 -41.14 -106.18 27.61
N LYS A 2 -42.03 -105.59 28.43
CA LYS A 2 -42.56 -104.21 28.23
C LYS A 2 -41.59 -103.04 28.49
N LYS A 3 -40.53 -103.22 29.30
CA LYS A 3 -39.58 -102.12 29.63
C LYS A 3 -38.63 -101.75 28.49
N LYS A 4 -38.27 -102.69 27.61
CA LYS A 4 -37.35 -102.42 26.48
C LYS A 4 -38.01 -101.55 25.40
N THR A 5 -39.32 -101.73 25.16
CA THR A 5 -40.07 -100.96 24.16
C THR A 5 -40.22 -99.49 24.54
N ILE A 6 -40.39 -99.17 25.83
CA ILE A 6 -40.52 -97.80 26.33
C ILE A 6 -39.20 -97.02 26.19
N ILE A 7 -38.07 -97.68 26.43
CA ILE A 7 -36.75 -97.05 26.32
C ILE A 7 -36.42 -96.74 24.85
N ILE A 8 -36.75 -97.64 23.93
CA ILE A 8 -36.53 -97.45 22.50
C ILE A 8 -37.41 -96.32 21.95
N SER A 9 -38.69 -96.23 22.36
CA SER A 9 -39.57 -95.12 21.94
C SER A 9 -39.13 -93.77 22.51
N ALA A 10 -38.62 -93.74 23.74
CA ALA A 10 -38.09 -92.51 24.34
C ALA A 10 -36.82 -92.03 23.63
N LEU A 11 -35.89 -92.94 23.29
CA LEU A 11 -34.69 -92.62 22.50
C LEU A 11 -35.03 -92.13 21.09
N ALA A 12 -36.03 -92.73 20.44
CA ALA A 12 -36.50 -92.27 19.14
C ALA A 12 -37.12 -90.86 19.22
N ALA A 13 -37.92 -90.58 20.26
CA ALA A 13 -38.51 -89.25 20.47
C ALA A 13 -37.44 -88.17 20.74
N VAL A 14 -36.41 -88.50 21.54
CA VAL A 14 -35.27 -87.60 21.79
C VAL A 14 -34.47 -87.37 20.50
N GLY A 15 -34.26 -88.42 19.69
CA GLY A 15 -33.58 -88.28 18.39
C GLY A 15 -34.33 -87.40 17.40
N VAL A 16 -35.66 -87.50 17.33
CA VAL A 16 -36.50 -86.63 16.48
C VAL A 16 -36.52 -85.19 16.97
N LEU A 17 -36.59 -84.97 18.29
CA LEU A 17 -36.53 -83.62 18.86
C LEU A 17 -35.16 -82.98 18.69
N TRP A 18 -34.08 -83.75 18.88
CA TRP A 18 -32.71 -83.27 18.70
C TRP A 18 -32.39 -83.02 17.22
N GLY A 19 -32.80 -83.92 16.32
CA GLY A 19 -32.64 -83.74 14.88
C GLY A 19 -33.51 -82.60 14.33
N GLY A 20 -34.73 -82.43 14.83
CA GLY A 20 -35.60 -81.31 14.51
C GLY A 20 -34.99 -79.98 14.95
N TRP A 21 -34.47 -79.90 16.18
CA TRP A 21 -33.82 -78.71 16.72
C TRP A 21 -32.49 -78.39 16.02
N SER A 22 -31.70 -79.41 15.65
CA SER A 22 -30.44 -79.19 14.95
C SER A 22 -30.66 -78.72 13.51
N LEU A 23 -31.69 -79.24 12.83
CA LEU A 23 -32.04 -78.82 11.47
C LEU A 23 -32.66 -77.42 11.45
N THR A 24 -33.52 -77.07 12.40
CA THR A 24 -34.04 -75.68 12.50
C THR A 24 -32.95 -74.71 12.94
N GLY A 25 -32.04 -75.13 13.82
CA GLY A 25 -30.88 -74.33 14.20
C GLY A 25 -29.96 -74.04 13.01
N ALA A 26 -29.49 -75.09 12.33
CA ALA A 26 -28.50 -74.95 11.25
C ALA A 26 -29.05 -74.28 9.99
N PHE A 27 -30.33 -74.46 9.65
CA PHE A 27 -30.89 -73.82 8.46
C PHE A 27 -31.50 -72.44 8.74
N TYR A 28 -32.11 -72.23 9.90
CA TYR A 28 -32.88 -71.00 10.15
C TYR A 28 -32.13 -69.99 11.02
N LEU A 29 -31.37 -70.44 12.03
CA LEU A 29 -30.61 -69.52 12.89
C LEU A 29 -29.34 -69.03 12.19
N ASP A 30 -28.61 -69.91 11.48
CA ASP A 30 -27.39 -69.50 10.75
C ASP A 30 -27.71 -68.53 9.60
N GLU A 31 -28.79 -68.75 8.84
CA GLU A 31 -29.26 -67.81 7.81
C GLU A 31 -29.69 -66.48 8.43
N HIS A 32 -30.40 -66.52 9.56
CA HIS A 32 -30.83 -65.30 10.25
C HIS A 32 -29.65 -64.52 10.83
N GLU A 33 -28.65 -65.18 11.41
CA GLU A 33 -27.41 -64.54 11.86
C GLU A 33 -26.60 -63.95 10.70
N ALA A 34 -26.52 -64.64 9.56
CA ALA A 34 -25.87 -64.13 8.36
C ALA A 34 -26.59 -62.87 7.83
N ILE A 35 -27.92 -62.88 7.75
CA ILE A 35 -28.72 -61.72 7.33
C ILE A 35 -28.59 -60.57 8.33
N GLN A 36 -28.61 -60.83 9.64
CA GLN A 36 -28.40 -59.79 10.65
C GLN A 36 -27.00 -59.19 10.57
N LYS A 37 -25.98 -60.01 10.36
CA LYS A 37 -24.60 -59.53 10.17
C LYS A 37 -24.49 -58.66 8.93
N GLU A 38 -25.04 -59.10 7.79
CA GLU A 38 -25.07 -58.31 6.56
C GLU A 38 -25.84 -57.00 6.73
N ALA A 39 -27.00 -57.02 7.40
CA ALA A 39 -27.76 -55.82 7.72
C ALA A 39 -26.97 -54.85 8.62
N SER A 40 -26.26 -55.36 9.62
CA SER A 40 -25.41 -54.54 10.51
C SER A 40 -24.19 -53.96 9.79
N ASP A 41 -23.57 -54.73 8.89
CA ASP A 41 -22.44 -54.27 8.08
C ASP A 41 -22.90 -53.23 7.06
N LEU A 42 -24.08 -53.41 6.45
CA LEU A 42 -24.69 -52.42 5.58
C LEU A 42 -25.04 -51.14 6.35
N ALA A 43 -25.61 -51.25 7.55
CA ALA A 43 -25.92 -50.11 8.40
C ALA A 43 -24.65 -49.31 8.74
N ARG A 44 -23.55 -49.98 9.13
CA ARG A 44 -22.24 -49.34 9.36
C ARG A 44 -21.68 -48.66 8.11
N ARG A 45 -21.84 -49.26 6.92
CA ARG A 45 -21.41 -48.66 5.65
C ARG A 45 -22.23 -47.41 5.32
N ILE A 46 -23.54 -47.46 5.53
CA ILE A 46 -24.44 -46.31 5.32
C ILE A 46 -24.09 -45.19 6.30
N GLU A 47 -23.87 -45.50 7.57
CA GLU A 47 -23.47 -44.53 8.59
C GLU A 47 -22.12 -43.89 8.24
N GLY A 48 -21.13 -44.69 7.86
CA GLY A 48 -19.84 -44.19 7.39
C GLY A 48 -19.95 -43.31 6.14
N PHE A 49 -20.82 -43.67 5.19
CA PHE A 49 -21.07 -42.87 3.99
C PHE A 49 -21.77 -41.55 4.31
N ASN A 50 -22.73 -41.56 5.24
CA ASN A 50 -23.42 -40.35 5.69
C ASN A 50 -22.45 -39.41 6.40
N ALA A 51 -21.64 -39.91 7.33
CA ALA A 51 -20.62 -39.13 8.03
C ALA A 51 -19.60 -38.53 7.04
N ALA A 52 -19.14 -39.31 6.06
CA ALA A 52 -18.25 -38.82 5.01
C ALA A 52 -18.92 -37.74 4.14
N SER A 53 -20.19 -37.92 3.78
CA SER A 53 -20.98 -36.96 2.99
C SER A 53 -21.22 -35.66 3.74
N GLU A 54 -21.46 -35.73 5.05
CA GLU A 54 -21.57 -34.54 5.92
C GLU A 54 -20.25 -33.79 6.01
N GLY A 55 -19.13 -34.50 6.18
CA GLY A 55 -17.78 -33.91 6.11
C GLY A 55 -17.55 -33.16 4.80
N LEU A 56 -17.86 -33.79 3.66
CA LEU A 56 -17.72 -33.15 2.34
C LEU A 56 -18.60 -31.90 2.17
N ARG A 57 -19.80 -31.87 2.77
CA ARG A 57 -20.67 -30.68 2.75
C ARG A 57 -20.07 -29.55 3.58
N ALA A 58 -19.53 -29.86 4.76
CA ALA A 58 -18.85 -28.89 5.61
C ALA A 58 -17.62 -28.30 4.90
N ASP A 59 -16.80 -29.16 4.30
CA ASP A 59 -15.60 -28.74 3.56
C ASP A 59 -15.96 -27.86 2.35
N ARG A 60 -16.96 -28.24 1.56
CA ARG A 60 -17.44 -27.41 0.44
C ARG A 60 -17.98 -26.06 0.90
N LYS A 61 -18.64 -26.00 2.07
CA LYS A 61 -19.11 -24.74 2.65
C LYS A 61 -17.94 -23.86 3.07
N ALA A 62 -16.90 -24.43 3.69
CA ALA A 62 -15.69 -23.70 4.05
C ALA A 62 -14.93 -23.19 2.80
N LEU A 63 -14.79 -24.01 1.76
CA LEU A 63 -14.17 -23.60 0.50
C LEU A 63 -14.94 -22.48 -0.19
N ARG A 64 -16.29 -22.51 -0.19
CA ARG A 64 -17.09 -21.40 -0.72
C ARG A 64 -16.94 -20.12 0.09
N ALA A 65 -16.86 -20.22 1.42
CA ALA A 65 -16.59 -19.05 2.26
C ALA A 65 -15.24 -18.42 1.92
N LEU A 66 -14.21 -19.23 1.68
CA LEU A 66 -12.91 -18.74 1.19
C LEU A 66 -13.01 -18.13 -0.20
N ALA A 67 -13.70 -18.79 -1.14
CA ALA A 67 -13.91 -18.27 -2.50
C ALA A 67 -14.58 -16.89 -2.50
N SER A 68 -15.54 -16.65 -1.59
CA SER A 68 -16.21 -15.34 -1.47
C SER A 68 -15.29 -14.20 -0.99
N THR A 69 -14.10 -14.53 -0.49
CA THR A 69 -13.08 -13.55 -0.11
C THR A 69 -11.96 -13.44 -1.15
N MET A 70 -12.02 -14.18 -2.26
CA MET A 70 -11.06 -14.02 -3.36
C MET A 70 -11.46 -12.86 -4.27
N LEU A 71 -10.48 -12.31 -5.00
CA LEU A 71 -10.72 -11.22 -5.96
C LEU A 71 -11.23 -11.71 -7.33
N GLY A 72 -11.08 -13.00 -7.62
CA GLY A 72 -11.48 -13.62 -8.88
C GLY A 72 -10.96 -15.04 -9.02
N GLY A 73 -11.43 -15.75 -10.05
CA GLY A 73 -10.95 -17.10 -10.41
C GLY A 73 -9.84 -17.09 -11.47
N ASP A 74 -9.64 -15.97 -12.16
CA ASP A 74 -8.65 -15.83 -13.23
C ASP A 74 -7.55 -14.83 -12.84
N ALA A 75 -6.34 -15.05 -13.34
CA ALA A 75 -5.20 -14.17 -13.12
C ALA A 75 -5.49 -12.73 -13.60
N ASP A 76 -6.08 -12.56 -14.79
CA ASP A 76 -6.32 -11.24 -15.38
C ASP A 76 -7.37 -10.45 -14.58
N ILE A 77 -8.41 -11.16 -14.11
CA ILE A 77 -9.47 -10.58 -13.27
C ILE A 77 -8.89 -10.16 -11.92
N VAL A 78 -8.11 -11.03 -11.29
CA VAL A 78 -7.48 -10.75 -10.00
C VAL A 78 -6.50 -9.59 -10.11
N GLU A 79 -5.69 -9.54 -11.16
CA GLU A 79 -4.76 -8.44 -11.43
C GLU A 79 -5.49 -7.11 -11.58
N HIS A 80 -6.55 -7.09 -12.39
CA HIS A 80 -7.37 -5.91 -12.60
C HIS A 80 -7.94 -5.38 -11.27
N TRP A 81 -8.59 -6.25 -10.50
CA TRP A 81 -9.18 -5.87 -9.22
C TRP A 81 -8.14 -5.48 -8.18
N LEU A 82 -7.03 -6.21 -8.10
CA LEU A 82 -5.95 -5.90 -7.18
C LEU A 82 -5.41 -4.49 -7.43
N ARG A 83 -5.16 -4.13 -8.70
CA ARG A 83 -4.71 -2.79 -9.07
C ARG A 83 -5.76 -1.73 -8.75
N THR A 84 -7.00 -1.95 -9.18
CA THR A 84 -8.11 -1.00 -8.95
C THR A 84 -8.32 -0.73 -7.47
N LEU A 85 -8.34 -1.78 -6.65
CA LEU A 85 -8.65 -1.69 -5.24
C LEU A 85 -7.49 -1.13 -4.41
N LEU A 86 -6.24 -1.48 -4.74
CA LEU A 86 -5.07 -0.88 -4.10
C LEU A 86 -4.89 0.59 -4.47
N SER A 87 -5.19 0.99 -5.72
CA SER A 87 -5.19 2.40 -6.13
C SER A 87 -6.23 3.19 -5.35
N ALA A 88 -7.48 2.71 -5.35
CA ALA A 88 -8.57 3.36 -4.62
C ALA A 88 -8.29 3.45 -3.11
N LEU A 89 -7.67 2.41 -2.53
CA LEU A 89 -7.27 2.43 -1.13
C LEU A 89 -6.17 3.47 -0.87
N ALA A 90 -5.12 3.49 -1.69
CA ALA A 90 -4.02 4.45 -1.51
C ALA A 90 -4.50 5.90 -1.65
N GLU A 91 -5.33 6.19 -2.65
CA GLU A 91 -5.95 7.50 -2.84
C GLU A 91 -6.84 7.91 -1.67
N ARG A 92 -7.69 6.98 -1.18
CA ARG A 92 -8.58 7.23 -0.03
C ARG A 92 -7.82 7.62 1.23
N GLU A 93 -6.64 7.02 1.46
CA GLU A 93 -5.83 7.30 2.64
C GLU A 93 -4.91 8.53 2.47
N GLY A 94 -4.90 9.13 1.27
CA GLY A 94 -4.21 10.37 0.94
C GLY A 94 -2.78 10.19 0.43
N LEU A 95 -2.42 9.01 -0.08
CA LEU A 95 -1.12 8.79 -0.70
C LEU A 95 -1.08 9.38 -2.12
N GLY A 96 -0.01 10.11 -2.43
CA GLY A 96 0.37 10.56 -3.77
C GLY A 96 1.36 9.61 -4.45
N GLU A 97 1.67 9.86 -5.73
CA GLU A 97 2.64 9.10 -6.54
C GLU A 97 2.45 7.57 -6.43
N VAL A 98 1.20 7.10 -6.46
CA VAL A 98 0.87 5.69 -6.26
C VAL A 98 1.32 4.85 -7.44
N VAL A 99 2.19 3.88 -7.18
CA VAL A 99 2.66 2.89 -8.14
C VAL A 99 2.33 1.50 -7.63
N ILE A 100 1.63 0.72 -8.44
CA ILE A 100 1.30 -0.67 -8.15
C ILE A 100 1.96 -1.53 -9.19
N SER A 101 2.69 -2.55 -8.72
CA SER A 101 3.33 -3.55 -9.57
C SER A 101 2.96 -4.94 -9.07
N HIS A 102 2.88 -5.91 -9.97
CA HIS A 102 2.61 -7.30 -9.62
C HIS A 102 3.51 -8.23 -10.43
N GLY A 103 3.82 -9.38 -9.82
CA GLY A 103 4.54 -10.47 -10.46
C GLY A 103 3.61 -11.38 -11.24
N ARG A 104 4.20 -12.35 -11.94
CA ARG A 104 3.43 -13.42 -12.59
C ARG A 104 2.81 -14.34 -11.52
N PRO A 105 1.60 -14.88 -11.78
CA PRO A 105 1.03 -15.93 -10.94
C PRO A 105 1.98 -17.11 -10.78
N SER A 106 2.29 -17.47 -9.53
CA SER A 106 3.08 -18.66 -9.22
C SER A 106 2.14 -19.77 -8.74
N PRO A 107 2.16 -20.96 -9.35
CA PRO A 107 1.42 -22.10 -8.82
C PRO A 107 2.01 -22.50 -7.47
N VAL A 108 1.15 -22.89 -6.53
CA VAL A 108 1.60 -23.46 -5.26
C VAL A 108 1.37 -24.97 -5.29
N GLU A 109 2.40 -25.71 -4.87
CA GLU A 109 2.31 -27.16 -4.82
C GLU A 109 1.29 -27.62 -3.77
N ASN A 110 0.43 -28.56 -4.17
CA ASN A 110 -0.47 -29.21 -3.23
C ASN A 110 0.34 -29.93 -2.12
N PRO A 111 0.13 -29.60 -0.82
CA PRO A 111 0.87 -30.19 0.29
C PRO A 111 0.67 -31.71 0.43
N ALA A 112 -0.44 -32.25 -0.09
CA ALA A 112 -0.69 -33.68 -0.16
C ALA A 112 0.36 -34.44 -1.01
N ARG A 113 1.07 -33.73 -1.91
CA ARG A 113 2.20 -34.32 -2.67
C ARG A 113 3.33 -34.78 -1.74
N ARG A 114 3.56 -34.09 -0.61
CA ARG A 114 4.69 -34.37 0.31
C ARG A 114 4.41 -35.48 1.34
N ARG A 115 3.13 -35.79 1.64
CA ARG A 115 2.76 -36.72 2.73
C ARG A 115 2.51 -38.20 2.31
N GLY A 116 2.68 -38.56 1.05
CA GLY A 116 2.11 -39.82 0.54
C GLY A 116 2.98 -41.08 0.72
N SER A 117 2.85 -41.82 1.82
CA SER A 117 3.17 -43.26 1.84
C SER A 117 1.96 -44.16 1.51
N GLY A 118 0.72 -43.63 1.51
CA GLY A 118 -0.51 -44.41 1.34
C GLY A 118 -1.45 -44.03 0.19
N VAL A 119 -1.08 -43.08 -0.68
CA VAL A 119 -1.95 -42.59 -1.77
C VAL A 119 -1.73 -43.40 -3.06
N ASN A 120 -2.81 -43.92 -3.64
CA ASN A 120 -2.80 -44.67 -4.91
C ASN A 120 -2.08 -43.87 -6.03
N ARG A 121 -1.25 -44.55 -6.84
CA ARG A 121 -0.46 -43.98 -7.94
C ARG A 121 -1.29 -43.14 -8.92
N THR A 122 -2.53 -43.54 -9.19
CA THR A 122 -3.43 -42.81 -10.11
C THR A 122 -3.89 -41.49 -9.50
N LEU A 123 -4.32 -41.51 -8.23
CA LEU A 123 -4.74 -40.31 -7.51
C LEU A 123 -3.57 -39.34 -7.32
N ARG A 124 -2.38 -39.85 -7.02
CA ARG A 124 -1.15 -39.05 -6.96
C ARG A 124 -0.82 -38.35 -8.29
N ARG A 125 -1.10 -39.00 -9.43
CA ARG A 125 -0.90 -38.39 -10.77
C ARG A 125 -1.87 -37.23 -11.00
N VAL A 126 -3.15 -37.41 -10.69
CA VAL A 126 -4.17 -36.35 -10.82
C VAL A 126 -3.84 -35.16 -9.91
N LEU A 127 -3.52 -35.42 -8.64
CA LEU A 127 -3.09 -34.41 -7.66
C LEU A 127 -1.76 -33.73 -8.02
N SER A 128 -0.97 -34.31 -8.93
CA SER A 128 0.28 -33.71 -9.41
C SER A 128 0.10 -32.85 -10.66
N SER A 129 -1.00 -33.04 -11.40
CA SER A 129 -1.29 -32.30 -12.63
C SER A 129 -2.17 -31.07 -12.39
N GLN A 130 -2.87 -30.99 -11.27
CA GLN A 130 -3.73 -29.85 -10.92
C GLN A 130 -3.03 -28.95 -9.91
N ASN A 131 -2.89 -27.67 -10.26
CA ASN A 131 -2.51 -26.63 -9.31
C ASN A 131 -3.81 -26.10 -8.69
N ASP A 132 -4.01 -26.37 -7.40
CA ASP A 132 -5.25 -26.00 -6.71
C ASP A 132 -5.36 -24.47 -6.50
N PHE A 133 -4.22 -23.78 -6.42
CA PHE A 133 -4.17 -22.34 -6.21
C PHE A 133 -2.89 -21.71 -6.75
N TYR A 134 -3.02 -20.42 -7.06
CA TYR A 134 -1.95 -19.56 -7.55
C TYR A 134 -1.80 -18.37 -6.62
N VAL A 135 -0.56 -17.91 -6.46
CA VAL A 135 -0.23 -16.73 -5.67
C VAL A 135 0.29 -15.64 -6.60
N ILE A 136 -0.25 -14.44 -6.43
CA ILE A 136 0.23 -13.23 -7.09
C ILE A 136 0.88 -12.36 -6.03
N HIS A 137 2.17 -12.10 -6.20
CA HIS A 137 2.88 -11.10 -5.41
C HIS A 137 2.66 -9.73 -6.05
N ALA A 138 2.37 -8.73 -5.25
CA ALA A 138 2.27 -7.36 -5.68
C ALA A 138 2.98 -6.44 -4.69
N ARG A 139 3.32 -5.25 -5.20
CA ARG A 139 3.97 -4.20 -4.45
C ARG A 139 3.21 -2.91 -4.68
N LEU A 140 2.74 -2.34 -3.57
CA LEU A 140 2.17 -1.00 -3.50
C LEU A 140 3.26 -0.03 -3.05
N GLN A 141 3.48 1.03 -3.81
CA GLN A 141 4.33 2.15 -3.45
C GLN A 141 3.52 3.45 -3.50
N GLY A 142 3.73 4.35 -2.54
CA GLY A 142 3.12 5.67 -2.54
C GLY A 142 3.87 6.62 -1.60
N VAL A 143 3.61 7.91 -1.74
CA VAL A 143 4.23 8.98 -0.96
C VAL A 143 3.16 9.71 -0.15
N GLY A 144 3.44 10.01 1.12
CA GLY A 144 2.55 10.82 1.95
C GLY A 144 3.19 11.17 3.28
N THR A 145 2.45 11.80 4.18
CA THR A 145 2.90 12.06 5.55
C THR A 145 3.05 10.75 6.33
N PHE A 146 3.79 10.78 7.44
CA PHE A 146 3.95 9.60 8.29
C PHE A 146 2.60 9.00 8.72
N GLU A 147 1.64 9.86 9.11
CA GLU A 147 0.28 9.43 9.43
C GLU A 147 -0.41 8.76 8.24
N GLN A 148 -0.39 9.37 7.05
CA GLN A 148 -1.01 8.81 5.85
C GLN A 148 -0.43 7.43 5.51
N THR A 149 0.90 7.26 5.60
CA THR A 149 1.54 5.97 5.34
C THR A 149 1.12 4.89 6.33
N LEU A 150 0.98 5.22 7.63
CA LEU A 150 0.52 4.28 8.64
C LEU A 150 -0.97 3.94 8.50
N ARG A 151 -1.82 4.93 8.17
CA ARG A 151 -3.24 4.68 7.88
C ARG A 151 -3.41 3.80 6.66
N ALA A 152 -2.66 4.06 5.58
CA ALA A 152 -2.64 3.22 4.39
C ALA A 152 -2.22 1.78 4.72
N LEU A 153 -1.15 1.58 5.49
CA LEU A 153 -0.73 0.25 5.91
C LEU A 153 -1.80 -0.47 6.75
N ALA A 154 -2.45 0.25 7.67
CA ALA A 154 -3.54 -0.30 8.48
C ALA A 154 -4.76 -0.66 7.63
N ALA A 155 -5.12 0.20 6.66
CA ALA A 155 -6.20 -0.04 5.73
C ALA A 155 -5.91 -1.25 4.85
N VAL A 156 -4.71 -1.39 4.28
CA VAL A 156 -4.32 -2.58 3.49
C VAL A 156 -4.52 -3.85 4.32
N ARG A 157 -4.04 -3.89 5.57
CA ARG A 157 -4.18 -5.07 6.45
C ARG A 157 -5.62 -5.39 6.85
N GLY A 158 -6.51 -4.40 6.81
CA GLY A 158 -7.91 -4.53 7.20
C GLY A 158 -8.83 -4.98 6.07
N GLN A 159 -8.31 -5.26 4.86
CA GLN A 159 -9.17 -5.60 3.74
C GLN A 159 -9.82 -6.99 3.87
N PRO A 160 -11.08 -7.15 3.43
CA PRO A 160 -11.84 -8.39 3.62
C PRO A 160 -11.47 -9.50 2.63
N TRP A 161 -10.71 -9.18 1.58
CA TRP A 161 -10.25 -10.18 0.62
C TRP A 161 -9.00 -10.93 1.11
N ILE A 162 -8.74 -12.12 0.56
CA ILE A 162 -7.57 -12.92 0.89
C ILE A 162 -6.30 -12.19 0.43
N HIS A 163 -5.53 -11.72 1.39
CA HIS A 163 -4.21 -11.18 1.15
C HIS A 163 -3.32 -11.38 2.38
N ARG A 164 -2.02 -11.25 2.16
CA ARG A 164 -1.01 -11.25 3.22
C ARG A 164 -0.02 -10.15 2.93
N VAL A 165 0.30 -9.33 3.93
CA VAL A 165 1.42 -8.40 3.87
C VAL A 165 2.69 -9.17 4.21
N GLU A 166 3.62 -9.26 3.26
CA GLU A 166 4.90 -9.97 3.40
C GLU A 166 5.93 -9.09 4.11
N GLY A 167 5.94 -7.80 3.79
CA GLY A 167 6.84 -6.82 4.34
C GLY A 167 6.39 -5.41 3.99
N PHE A 168 6.96 -4.44 4.70
CA PHE A 168 6.80 -3.03 4.34
C PHE A 168 8.06 -2.25 4.70
N THR A 169 8.23 -1.10 4.05
CA THR A 169 9.30 -0.16 4.34
C THR A 169 8.72 1.24 4.30
N ILE A 170 9.07 2.05 5.29
CA ILE A 170 8.75 3.47 5.35
C ILE A 170 10.09 4.21 5.39
N SER A 171 10.30 5.12 4.45
CA SER A 171 11.56 5.88 4.37
C SER A 171 11.25 7.36 4.16
N PRO A 172 11.90 8.28 4.89
CA PRO A 172 11.70 9.70 4.68
C PRO A 172 12.19 10.11 3.29
N ARG A 173 11.48 11.07 2.68
CA ARG A 173 11.82 11.71 1.41
C ARG A 173 12.19 13.16 1.70
N GLY A 174 13.34 13.59 1.20
CA GLY A 174 13.84 14.96 1.42
C GLY A 174 14.55 15.15 2.77
N LYS A 175 15.04 16.37 3.01
CA LYS A 175 15.82 16.72 4.21
C LYS A 175 14.91 17.01 5.42
N ASP A 176 13.74 17.57 5.17
CA ASP A 176 12.81 18.04 6.20
C ASP A 176 11.99 16.88 6.81
N ARG A 177 12.02 15.70 6.18
CA ARG A 177 11.35 14.47 6.64
C ARG A 177 9.83 14.60 6.85
N GLU A 178 9.19 15.51 6.11
CA GLU A 178 7.74 15.70 6.14
C GLU A 178 7.01 14.66 5.26
N GLU A 179 7.65 14.21 4.20
CA GLU A 179 7.15 13.18 3.30
C GLU A 179 7.84 11.82 3.52
N PHE A 180 7.09 10.75 3.34
CA PHE A 180 7.55 9.38 3.49
C PHE A 180 7.13 8.55 2.29
N VAL A 181 8.06 7.75 1.79
CA VAL A 181 7.79 6.71 0.80
C VAL A 181 7.38 5.45 1.55
N LEU A 182 6.14 5.01 1.34
CA LEU A 182 5.65 3.71 1.76
C LEU A 182 5.86 2.70 0.64
N LYS A 183 6.46 1.56 0.96
CA LYS A 183 6.50 0.37 0.10
C LYS A 183 5.89 -0.79 0.88
N VAL A 184 4.88 -1.45 0.31
CA VAL A 184 4.23 -2.62 0.91
C VAL A 184 4.29 -3.77 -0.08
N ASP A 185 4.88 -4.87 0.35
CA ASP A 185 4.89 -6.15 -0.37
C ASP A 185 3.71 -6.99 0.12
N LEU A 186 2.88 -7.42 -0.81
CA LEU A 186 1.66 -8.17 -0.52
C LEU A 186 1.51 -9.36 -1.46
N SER A 187 0.87 -10.42 -0.97
CA SER A 187 0.53 -11.59 -1.77
C SER A 187 -0.97 -11.86 -1.67
N THR A 188 -1.62 -12.10 -2.80
CA THR A 188 -3.01 -12.57 -2.86
C THR A 188 -3.07 -13.93 -3.54
N LEU A 189 -4.14 -14.69 -3.27
CA LEU A 189 -4.32 -16.05 -3.74
C LEU A 189 -5.63 -16.15 -4.52
N PHE A 190 -5.60 -16.90 -5.61
CA PHE A 190 -6.79 -17.26 -6.37
C PHE A 190 -6.82 -18.74 -6.73
N ALA A 191 -8.03 -19.26 -6.91
CA ALA A 191 -8.31 -20.65 -7.24
C ALA A 191 -9.38 -20.72 -8.35
N PRO A 192 -8.99 -21.07 -9.59
CA PRO A 192 -9.90 -21.05 -10.74
C PRO A 192 -11.16 -21.90 -10.58
N ASP A 193 -11.04 -23.04 -9.89
CA ASP A 193 -12.15 -23.98 -9.71
C ASP A 193 -13.09 -23.62 -8.54
N LEU A 194 -12.74 -22.63 -7.72
CA LEU A 194 -13.50 -22.27 -6.51
C LEU A 194 -14.38 -21.04 -6.68
N VAL A 195 -13.95 -20.07 -7.49
CA VAL A 195 -14.64 -18.78 -7.69
C VAL A 195 -15.48 -18.85 -8.96
N LYS A 196 -16.74 -18.41 -8.88
CA LYS A 196 -17.59 -18.27 -10.07
C LYS A 196 -17.38 -16.90 -10.71
N PRO A 197 -17.52 -16.77 -12.05
CA PRO A 197 -17.36 -15.49 -12.74
C PRO A 197 -18.25 -14.35 -12.20
N ASP A 198 -19.45 -14.69 -11.69
CA ASP A 198 -20.42 -13.73 -11.18
C ASP A 198 -20.33 -13.47 -9.66
N ASP A 199 -19.33 -14.05 -8.97
CA ASP A 199 -19.17 -13.82 -7.53
C ASP A 199 -18.81 -12.35 -7.28
N PRO A 200 -19.45 -11.69 -6.29
CA PRO A 200 -19.22 -10.27 -6.04
C PRO A 200 -17.82 -10.02 -5.51
N VAL A 201 -17.20 -8.95 -6.02
CA VAL A 201 -15.88 -8.51 -5.55
C VAL A 201 -16.02 -7.90 -4.15
N PRO A 202 -15.17 -8.27 -3.18
CA PRO A 202 -15.24 -7.71 -1.84
C PRO A 202 -15.02 -6.19 -1.85
N ALA A 203 -15.92 -5.46 -1.20
CA ALA A 203 -15.83 -4.01 -1.07
C ALA A 203 -14.70 -3.59 -0.13
N LEU A 204 -14.09 -2.43 -0.39
CA LEU A 204 -13.07 -1.84 0.48
C LEU A 204 -13.62 -1.60 1.88
N GLN A 205 -12.85 -2.00 2.90
CA GLN A 205 -13.17 -1.70 4.29
C GLN A 205 -12.21 -0.67 4.88
N SER A 206 -12.71 0.09 5.84
CA SER A 206 -11.89 0.95 6.68
C SER A 206 -11.23 0.12 7.79
N PRO A 207 -10.04 0.52 8.28
CA PRO A 207 -9.40 -0.17 9.39
C PRO A 207 -10.29 -0.21 10.62
N ASP A 208 -10.19 -1.30 11.40
CA ASP A 208 -10.92 -1.46 12.64
C ASP A 208 -10.51 -0.39 13.67
N SER A 209 -11.39 -0.10 14.63
CA SER A 209 -11.12 0.91 15.66
C SER A 209 -9.84 0.62 16.47
N GLY A 210 -9.45 -0.65 16.61
CA GLY A 210 -8.22 -1.06 17.26
C GLY A 210 -6.98 -0.69 16.44
N ALA A 211 -6.99 -0.93 15.12
CA ALA A 211 -5.90 -0.50 14.24
C ALA A 211 -5.77 1.03 14.20
N SER A 212 -6.89 1.75 14.08
CA SER A 212 -6.87 3.22 14.06
C SER A 212 -6.26 3.81 15.35
N LYS A 213 -6.59 3.24 16.52
CA LYS A 213 -5.96 3.65 17.80
C LYS A 213 -4.46 3.37 17.86
N ARG A 214 -4.01 2.24 17.30
CA ARG A 214 -2.57 1.91 17.21
C ARG A 214 -1.83 2.85 16.25
N VAL A 215 -2.46 3.23 15.14
CA VAL A 215 -1.89 4.23 14.23
C VAL A 215 -1.75 5.57 14.94
N ALA A 216 -2.82 6.05 15.60
CA ALA A 216 -2.78 7.30 16.34
C ALA A 216 -1.69 7.33 17.42
N SER A 217 -1.47 6.22 18.14
CA SER A 217 -0.41 6.16 19.16
C SER A 217 1.01 6.13 18.59
N LEU A 218 1.20 5.59 17.39
CA LEU A 218 2.49 5.64 16.67
C LEU A 218 2.76 7.04 16.11
N VAL A 219 1.75 7.69 15.55
CA VAL A 219 1.84 9.06 15.04
C VAL A 219 2.18 10.04 16.17
N ALA A 220 1.53 9.92 17.33
CA ALA A 220 1.82 10.78 18.48
C ALA A 220 3.26 10.65 19.01
N ARG A 221 3.95 9.55 18.72
CA ARG A 221 5.35 9.31 19.12
C ARG A 221 6.36 9.77 18.08
N ASP A 222 5.90 10.08 16.86
CA ASP A 222 6.68 10.31 15.64
C ASP A 222 8.21 10.20 15.81
N PRO A 223 8.80 9.01 15.57
CA PRO A 223 10.24 8.80 15.78
C PRO A 223 11.10 9.49 14.71
N PHE A 224 10.49 10.04 13.66
CA PHE A 224 11.19 10.66 12.54
C PHE A 224 11.22 12.18 12.62
N HIS A 225 10.36 12.77 13.45
CA HIS A 225 10.39 14.19 13.74
C HIS A 225 11.71 14.53 14.43
N LEU A 226 12.57 15.24 13.72
CA LEU A 226 13.69 15.92 14.36
C LEU A 226 13.09 17.10 15.11
N ALA A 227 13.28 17.18 16.42
CA ALA A 227 12.96 18.41 17.14
C ALA A 227 13.69 19.54 16.40
N SER A 228 12.96 20.54 15.90
CA SER A 228 13.58 21.77 15.42
C SER A 228 14.57 22.20 16.50
N PRO A 229 15.84 22.50 16.14
CA PRO A 229 16.81 22.98 17.11
C PRO A 229 16.12 24.05 17.96
N PRO A 230 16.21 23.99 19.30
CA PRO A 230 15.64 25.04 20.14
C PRO A 230 16.11 26.35 19.53
N ALA A 231 15.14 27.20 19.15
CA ALA A 231 15.45 28.51 18.61
C ALA A 231 16.49 29.11 19.55
N GLU A 232 17.69 29.41 19.03
CA GLU A 232 18.79 29.90 19.86
C GLU A 232 18.21 30.98 20.76
N GLU A 233 18.17 30.71 22.07
CA GLU A 233 17.81 31.75 23.03
C GLU A 233 18.73 32.91 22.70
N PRO A 234 18.20 34.09 22.34
CA PRO A 234 19.04 35.23 22.01
C PRO A 234 19.98 35.42 23.19
N ALA A 235 21.27 35.15 22.97
CA ALA A 235 22.27 35.08 24.02
C ALA A 235 22.10 36.30 24.93
N ALA A 236 21.88 36.05 26.22
CA ALA A 236 21.73 37.11 27.20
C ALA A 236 22.90 38.08 27.01
N SER A 237 22.57 39.31 26.64
CA SER A 237 23.57 40.32 26.39
C SER A 237 24.39 40.49 27.68
N PRO A 238 25.73 40.34 27.64
CA PRO A 238 26.55 40.62 28.82
C PRO A 238 26.30 42.06 29.27
N PRO A 239 26.39 42.38 30.57
CA PRO A 239 26.18 43.74 31.06
C PRO A 239 27.10 44.67 30.29
N VAL A 240 26.48 45.50 29.45
CA VAL A 240 27.17 46.45 28.58
C VAL A 240 27.86 47.45 29.51
N ALA A 241 29.18 47.28 29.70
CA ALA A 241 30.03 48.42 29.98
C ALA A 241 29.74 49.43 28.86
N VAL A 242 29.36 50.66 29.25
CA VAL A 242 28.98 51.73 28.33
C VAL A 242 30.21 52.11 27.50
N VAL A 243 30.45 51.35 26.44
CA VAL A 243 31.29 51.76 25.32
C VAL A 243 30.38 52.59 24.43
N PRO A 244 30.74 53.83 24.06
CA PRO A 244 29.96 54.60 23.11
C PRO A 244 29.81 53.77 21.83
N ARG A 245 28.56 53.41 21.49
CA ARG A 245 28.25 52.65 20.29
C ARG A 245 28.71 53.47 19.07
N PRO A 246 29.50 52.89 18.14
CA PRO A 246 29.55 53.46 16.81
C PRO A 246 28.14 53.42 16.23
N VAL A 247 27.69 54.57 15.74
CA VAL A 247 26.37 54.74 15.11
C VAL A 247 26.29 53.76 13.94
N SER A 248 25.37 52.79 13.98
CA SER A 248 25.11 51.93 12.83
C SER A 248 24.69 52.81 11.66
N PRO A 249 25.27 52.68 10.46
CA PRO A 249 24.87 53.46 9.31
C PRO A 249 23.40 53.18 9.01
N VAL A 250 22.61 54.24 8.87
CA VAL A 250 21.20 54.17 8.46
C VAL A 250 21.14 53.34 7.17
N PRO A 251 20.34 52.25 7.09
CA PRO A 251 20.25 51.47 5.88
C PRO A 251 19.81 52.38 4.74
N SER A 252 20.63 52.43 3.69
CA SER A 252 20.40 53.29 2.52
C SER A 252 18.96 53.11 2.00
N ALA A 253 18.34 54.19 1.50
CA ALA A 253 16.99 54.12 0.96
C ALA A 253 16.84 53.07 -0.15
N TYR A 254 17.95 52.74 -0.83
CA TYR A 254 18.06 51.68 -1.85
C TYR A 254 17.93 50.25 -1.29
N ALA A 255 18.28 50.00 -0.03
CA ALA A 255 18.15 48.68 0.59
C ALA A 255 16.68 48.25 0.77
N ARG A 256 15.74 49.19 0.62
CA ARG A 256 14.30 48.96 0.76
C ARG A 256 13.61 48.57 -0.53
N TRP A 257 14.27 48.63 -1.68
CA TRP A 257 13.65 48.35 -2.97
C TRP A 257 14.30 47.13 -3.61
N ARG A 258 13.49 46.09 -3.85
CA ARG A 258 13.90 44.83 -4.47
C ARG A 258 13.32 44.70 -5.86
N VAL A 259 14.12 44.28 -6.83
CA VAL A 259 13.62 43.94 -8.18
C VAL A 259 12.87 42.62 -8.10
N THR A 260 11.58 42.62 -8.42
CA THR A 260 10.74 41.40 -8.38
C THR A 260 10.47 40.81 -9.76
N GLY A 261 10.64 41.60 -10.81
CA GLY A 261 10.43 41.12 -12.18
C GLY A 261 10.95 42.10 -13.22
N VAL A 262 11.35 41.55 -14.35
CA VAL A 262 11.74 42.29 -15.56
C VAL A 262 10.86 41.76 -16.68
N VAL A 263 10.16 42.66 -17.37
CA VAL A 263 9.30 42.35 -18.50
C VAL A 263 9.84 43.06 -19.72
N GLU A 264 10.13 42.27 -20.75
CA GLU A 264 10.52 42.76 -22.06
C GLU A 264 9.39 42.46 -23.05
N SER A 265 8.90 43.48 -23.74
CA SER A 265 7.85 43.33 -24.73
C SER A 265 8.18 44.11 -26.01
N LEU A 266 7.66 43.64 -27.14
CA LEU A 266 7.73 44.34 -28.42
C LEU A 266 6.40 45.04 -28.65
N GLN A 267 6.37 46.36 -28.55
CA GLN A 267 5.16 47.15 -28.78
C GLN A 267 5.46 48.25 -29.81
N GLY A 268 4.68 48.29 -30.90
CA GLY A 268 4.82 49.30 -31.94
C GLY A 268 6.14 49.24 -32.75
N GLY A 269 6.80 48.08 -32.80
CA GLY A 269 8.09 47.90 -33.49
C GLY A 269 9.32 48.31 -32.68
N GLY A 270 9.13 48.73 -31.41
CA GLY A 270 10.19 49.03 -30.47
C GLY A 270 10.21 48.08 -29.28
N ARG A 271 11.39 47.90 -28.68
CA ARG A 271 11.61 47.17 -27.43
C ARG A 271 11.15 48.04 -26.26
N VAL A 272 10.12 47.60 -25.53
CA VAL A 272 9.63 48.23 -24.30
C VAL A 272 10.07 47.37 -23.12
N VAL A 273 10.74 48.01 -22.18
CA VAL A 273 11.26 47.38 -20.97
C VAL A 273 10.54 47.95 -19.76
N GLU A 274 9.99 47.07 -18.94
CA GLU A 274 9.35 47.40 -17.67
C GLU A 274 10.01 46.59 -16.54
N VAL A 275 10.45 47.27 -15.48
CA VAL A 275 11.03 46.65 -14.29
C VAL A 275 10.09 46.88 -13.11
N MET A 276 9.71 45.79 -12.46
CA MET A 276 8.86 45.81 -11.27
C MET A 276 9.72 45.77 -10.02
N LEU A 277 9.50 46.71 -9.11
CA LEU A 277 10.16 46.78 -7.82
C LEU A 277 9.14 46.68 -6.70
N ALA A 278 9.51 45.97 -5.64
CA ALA A 278 8.75 45.87 -4.40
C ALA A 278 9.53 46.50 -3.26
N ARG A 279 8.83 47.28 -2.44
CA ARG A 279 9.39 47.85 -1.23
C ARG A 279 9.34 46.81 -0.11
N THR A 280 10.48 46.49 0.50
CA THR A 280 10.62 45.35 1.43
C THR A 280 9.98 45.57 2.80
N ASP A 281 9.76 46.83 3.20
CA ASP A 281 9.15 47.21 4.48
C ASP A 281 7.62 47.33 4.39
N THR A 282 7.10 47.86 3.28
CA THR A 282 5.65 48.13 3.10
C THR A 282 4.95 47.20 2.13
N GLY A 283 5.67 46.46 1.30
CA GLY A 283 5.11 45.68 0.19
C GLY A 283 4.61 46.54 -0.99
N GLU A 284 4.90 47.84 -0.99
CA GLU A 284 4.51 48.76 -2.06
C GLU A 284 5.18 48.36 -3.38
N MET A 285 4.39 48.23 -4.45
CA MET A 285 4.87 47.87 -5.78
C MET A 285 5.01 49.12 -6.65
N LYS A 286 6.12 49.24 -7.37
CA LYS A 286 6.33 50.29 -8.37
C LYS A 286 6.92 49.69 -9.64
N THR A 287 6.32 50.04 -10.78
CA THR A 287 6.85 49.68 -12.09
C THR A 287 7.60 50.87 -12.67
N LEU A 288 8.79 50.62 -13.20
CA LEU A 288 9.61 51.61 -13.89
C LEU A 288 9.74 51.25 -15.36
N ARG A 289 9.57 52.24 -16.23
CA ARG A 289 9.93 52.19 -17.65
C ARG A 289 11.29 52.79 -17.89
N ARG A 290 11.89 52.45 -19.04
CA ARG A 290 13.15 53.06 -19.47
C ARG A 290 13.09 54.59 -19.38
N GLY A 291 14.04 55.19 -18.67
CA GLY A 291 14.13 56.62 -18.40
C GLY A 291 13.39 57.09 -17.14
N GLU A 292 12.58 56.25 -16.49
CA GLU A 292 11.94 56.58 -15.22
C GLU A 292 12.89 56.36 -14.05
N SER A 293 12.72 57.18 -13.01
CA SER A 293 13.57 57.17 -11.83
C SER A 293 12.86 56.67 -10.57
N LEU A 294 13.67 56.06 -9.71
CA LEU A 294 13.32 55.69 -8.35
C LEU A 294 14.43 56.17 -7.43
N LEU A 295 14.12 57.16 -6.59
CA LEU A 295 15.12 57.96 -5.90
C LEU A 295 16.07 58.57 -6.96
N ASP A 296 17.38 58.45 -6.77
CA ASP A 296 18.38 58.94 -7.72
C ASP A 296 18.85 57.85 -8.72
N ALA A 297 18.17 56.69 -8.77
CA ALA A 297 18.43 55.64 -9.75
C ALA A 297 17.51 55.78 -10.96
N THR A 298 18.06 55.90 -12.17
CA THR A 298 17.28 55.94 -13.42
C THR A 298 17.42 54.62 -14.17
N LEU A 299 16.31 54.02 -14.59
CA LEU A 299 16.33 52.77 -15.37
C LEU A 299 16.85 53.06 -16.78
N ASP A 300 18.00 52.47 -17.15
CA ASP A 300 18.61 52.64 -18.47
C ASP A 300 18.17 51.55 -19.44
N ASP A 301 18.23 50.28 -19.01
CA ASP A 301 17.81 49.13 -19.82
C ASP A 301 17.51 47.93 -18.91
N ALA A 302 16.97 46.85 -19.46
CA ALA A 302 16.92 45.55 -18.80
C ALA A 302 17.04 44.43 -19.84
N ALA A 303 17.62 43.31 -19.44
CA ALA A 303 17.76 42.13 -20.30
C ALA A 303 17.72 40.86 -19.45
N GLY A 304 16.88 39.90 -19.85
CA GLY A 304 16.66 38.67 -19.10
C GLY A 304 16.22 38.96 -17.67
N GLU A 305 17.01 38.51 -16.69
CA GLU A 305 16.75 38.70 -15.25
C GLU A 305 17.51 39.88 -14.63
N SER A 306 18.12 40.74 -15.46
CA SER A 306 18.97 41.85 -15.01
C SER A 306 18.39 43.19 -15.44
N ALA A 307 18.29 44.12 -14.49
CA ALA A 307 17.94 45.52 -14.72
C ALA A 307 19.19 46.39 -14.56
N PHE A 308 19.39 47.32 -15.49
CA PHE A 308 20.52 48.24 -15.53
C PHE A 308 20.05 49.64 -15.13
N PHE A 309 20.62 50.16 -14.05
CA PHE A 309 20.33 51.49 -13.52
C PHE A 309 21.54 52.40 -13.67
N VAL A 310 21.29 53.70 -13.84
CA VAL A 310 22.31 54.73 -13.67
C VAL A 310 22.15 55.33 -12.29
N LEU A 311 23.19 55.18 -11.46
CA LEU A 311 23.29 55.66 -10.09
C LEU A 311 24.57 56.48 -9.97
N ASP A 312 24.47 57.75 -9.57
CA ASP A 312 25.60 58.69 -9.49
C ASP A 312 26.43 58.75 -10.80
N GLY A 313 25.76 58.66 -11.95
CA GLY A 313 26.40 58.65 -13.26
C GLY A 313 27.13 57.36 -13.63
N LYS A 314 27.05 56.31 -12.79
CA LYS A 314 27.61 54.99 -13.07
C LYS A 314 26.50 54.00 -13.40
N ARG A 315 26.74 53.17 -14.43
CA ARG A 315 25.84 52.08 -14.77
C ARG A 315 26.07 50.91 -13.83
N VAL A 316 25.01 50.46 -13.17
CA VAL A 316 25.01 49.35 -12.24
C VAL A 316 23.93 48.33 -12.62
N VAL A 317 24.22 47.07 -12.36
CA VAL A 317 23.33 45.94 -12.64
C VAL A 317 22.73 45.40 -11.34
N VAL A 318 21.42 45.15 -11.38
CA VAL A 318 20.63 44.57 -10.28
C VAL A 318 19.82 43.41 -10.84
N ARG A 319 19.95 42.24 -10.24
CA ARG A 319 19.21 41.04 -10.68
C ARG A 319 17.88 40.90 -9.96
N THR A 320 16.95 40.18 -10.56
CA THR A 320 15.70 39.78 -9.90
C THR A 320 16.00 39.09 -8.56
N GLY A 321 15.31 39.54 -7.51
CA GLY A 321 15.52 39.11 -6.12
C GLY A 321 16.50 39.96 -5.31
N GLN A 322 17.33 40.79 -5.96
CA GLN A 322 18.30 41.66 -5.28
C GLN A 322 17.71 43.03 -4.97
N THR A 323 18.26 43.68 -3.93
CA THR A 323 17.94 45.07 -3.60
C THR A 323 18.79 46.05 -4.41
N LEU A 324 18.32 47.29 -4.60
CA LEU A 324 19.12 48.34 -5.27
C LEU A 324 20.43 48.65 -4.52
N ALA A 325 20.53 48.34 -3.22
CA ALA A 325 21.77 48.48 -2.45
C ALA A 325 22.82 47.40 -2.78
N GLU A 326 22.39 46.28 -3.36
CA GLU A 326 23.27 45.18 -3.80
C GLU A 326 23.72 45.34 -5.27
N ALA A 327 23.44 46.50 -5.87
CA ALA A 327 23.81 46.80 -7.25
C ALA A 327 25.32 46.68 -7.44
N ARG A 328 25.70 45.98 -8.52
CA ARG A 328 27.12 45.82 -8.90
C ARG A 328 27.43 46.70 -10.10
N PRO A 329 28.68 47.17 -10.26
CA PRO A 329 29.08 47.85 -11.49
C PRO A 329 28.81 46.97 -12.70
N ASP A 330 28.30 47.55 -13.78
CA ASP A 330 28.16 46.83 -15.05
C ASP A 330 29.55 46.66 -15.70
N GLU A 331 30.18 45.51 -15.47
CA GLU A 331 31.50 45.17 -16.02
C GLU A 331 31.51 45.05 -17.55
N SER A 332 30.34 44.99 -18.20
CA SER A 332 30.26 44.90 -19.67
C SER A 332 30.68 46.19 -20.40
N VAL A 333 30.74 47.32 -19.69
CA VAL A 333 31.17 48.62 -20.26
C VAL A 333 32.71 48.74 -20.35
N HIS A 334 33.48 47.89 -19.67
CA HIS A 334 34.95 47.97 -19.66
C HIS A 334 35.67 47.11 -20.73
N SER A 335 34.94 46.42 -21.60
CA SER A 335 35.54 45.57 -22.65
C SER A 335 35.54 46.17 -24.07
N ALA A 336 35.19 47.45 -24.24
CA ALA A 336 35.02 48.07 -25.56
C ALA A 336 36.14 49.05 -26.01
N GLU A 337 37.24 49.19 -25.28
CA GLU A 337 38.41 49.97 -25.73
C GLU A 337 39.68 49.11 -25.77
N HIS A 338 39.81 48.30 -26.82
CA HIS A 338 41.11 47.93 -27.38
C HIS A 338 41.10 48.25 -28.87
N PRO A 339 41.76 49.34 -29.31
CA PRO A 339 41.93 49.61 -30.73
C PRO A 339 42.94 48.61 -31.29
N SER A 340 42.48 47.81 -32.26
CA SER A 340 43.31 47.03 -33.16
C SER A 340 44.24 47.98 -33.94
N GLY A 341 45.54 47.87 -33.65
CA GLY A 341 46.61 48.28 -34.55
C GLY A 341 47.00 47.14 -35.49
#